data_AF-A0A5K0XFX5-F1
#
_entry.id   AF-A0A5K0XFX5-F1
#
_cell.length_a   1.000
_cell.length_b   1.000
_cell.length_c   1.000
_cell.angle_alpha   90.00
_cell.angle_beta   90.00
_cell.angle_gamma   90.00
#
_symmetry.space_group_name_H-M   'P 1'
#
loop_
_entity.id
_entity.type
_entity.pdbx_description
1 polymer ?
#
loop_
_entity_poly.entity_id
_entity_poly.type
_entity_poly.pdbx_seq_one_letter_code
_entity_poly.pdbx_strand_id
1 'polypeptide(L)' 'RNEELIKSISTPIPGSKDLFFRSKYSQSFLVQCKACLWKQYWSYWRNPQYNAIRFLLTVVIGLLFGSIFWGAGRKT' A
#
# COMPACT_ATOMS: atom_id res chain seq x y z
N ARG A 1 40.46 7.11 4.86
CA ARG A 1 39.55 8.07 4.18
C ARG A 1 38.07 7.91 4.55
N ASN A 2 37.35 6.85 4.13
CA ASN A 2 35.92 6.73 4.48
C ASN A 2 35.69 6.53 5.98
N GLU A 3 36.51 5.71 6.64
CA GLU A 3 36.39 5.46 8.08
C GLU A 3 36.65 6.70 8.94
N GLU A 4 37.66 7.49 8.57
CA GLU A 4 37.99 8.76 9.25
C GLU A 4 36.87 9.79 9.07
N LEU A 5 36.30 9.87 7.86
CA LEU A 5 35.17 10.74 7.58
C LEU A 5 33.95 10.32 8.41
N ILE A 6 33.63 9.02 8.44
CA ILE A 6 32.54 8.46 9.27
C ILE A 6 32.76 8.79 10.75
N LYS A 7 33.99 8.64 11.25
CA LYS A 7 34.32 8.95 12.64
C LYS A 7 34.08 10.43 12.97
N SER A 8 34.45 11.33 12.06
CA SER A 8 34.28 12.77 12.25
C SER A 8 32.82 13.24 12.24
N ILE A 9 31.96 12.62 11.42
CA ILE A 9 30.52 12.97 11.34
C ILE A 9 29.67 12.23 12.38
N SER A 10 30.15 11.08 12.88
CA SER A 10 29.47 10.33 13.93
C SER A 10 29.64 10.96 15.30
N THR A 11 30.70 11.76 15.49
CA THR A 11 30.91 12.52 16.73
C THR A 11 30.08 13.80 16.71
N PRO A 12 29.10 13.95 17.62
CA PRO A 12 28.36 15.20 17.73
C PRO A 12 29.27 16.38 18.10
N ILE A 13 28.91 17.57 17.64
CA ILE A 13 29.68 18.81 17.89
C ILE A 13 29.64 19.12 19.40
N PRO A 14 30.76 19.54 20.02
CA PRO A 14 30.78 19.97 21.41
C PRO A 14 29.70 21.04 21.69
N GLY A 15 28.81 20.75 22.65
CA GLY A 15 27.66 21.61 22.97
C GLY A 15 26.35 21.25 22.25
N SER A 16 26.35 20.24 21.38
CA SER A 16 25.10 19.68 20.85
C SER A 16 24.28 19.03 21.95
N LYS A 17 22.96 19.19 21.91
CA LYS A 17 22.03 18.50 22.80
C LYS A 17 21.57 17.20 22.13
N ASP A 18 21.35 16.17 22.95
CA ASP A 18 20.76 14.93 22.47
C ASP A 18 19.40 15.18 21.82
N LEU A 19 19.11 14.39 20.78
CA LEU A 19 17.84 14.42 20.08
C LEU A 19 16.72 14.01 21.05
N PHE A 20 15.91 15.01 21.44
CA PHE A 20 14.71 14.78 22.24
C PHE A 20 13.51 14.54 21.33
N PHE A 21 12.96 13.33 21.39
CA PHE A 21 11.70 13.01 20.72
C PHE A 21 10.56 13.10 21.72
N ARG A 22 9.56 13.93 21.42
CA ARG A 22 8.35 14.08 22.26
C ARG A 22 7.55 12.77 22.39
N SER A 23 7.61 11.91 21.39
CA SER A 23 6.90 10.64 21.33
C SER A 23 7.74 9.56 20.64
N LYS A 24 7.50 8.30 21.01
CA LYS A 24 8.15 7.13 20.39
C LYS A 24 7.92 7.04 18.87
N TYR A 25 6.76 7.53 18.41
CA TYR A 25 6.37 7.52 16.99
C TYR A 25 6.17 8.95 16.49
N SER A 26 6.47 9.19 15.21
CA SER A 26 6.33 10.51 14.58
C SER A 26 4.88 10.97 14.42
N GLN A 27 3.94 10.03 14.31
CA GLN A 27 2.51 10.27 14.16
C GLN A 27 1.70 9.19 14.87
N SER A 28 0.45 9.48 15.21
CA SER A 28 -0.45 8.49 15.81
C SER A 28 -0.76 7.35 14.83
N PHE A 29 -1.17 6.19 15.36
CA PHE A 29 -1.49 5.02 14.56
C PHE A 29 -2.55 5.30 13.49
N LEU A 30 -3.59 6.06 13.83
CA LEU A 30 -4.68 6.40 12.89
C LEU A 30 -4.19 7.25 11.72
N VAL A 31 -3.27 8.20 11.96
CA VAL A 31 -2.69 9.04 10.92
C VAL A 31 -1.84 8.19 9.97
N GLN A 32 -1.02 7.30 10.50
CA GLN A 32 -0.22 6.38 9.69
C GLN A 32 -1.10 5.43 8.87
N CYS A 33 -2.15 4.87 9.49
CA CYS A 33 -3.11 4.00 8.81
C CYS A 33 -3.79 4.72 7.63
N LYS A 34 -4.29 5.94 7.85
CA LYS A 34 -4.89 6.76 6.79
C LYS A 34 -3.89 7.03 5.66
N ALA A 35 -2.64 7.36 5.98
CA ALA A 35 -1.60 7.62 5.00
C ALA A 35 -1.27 6.35 4.17
N CYS A 36 -1.19 5.18 4.82
CA CYS A 36 -0.97 3.91 4.14
C CYS A 36 -2.14 3.54 3.21
N LEU A 37 -3.38 3.70 3.67
CA LEU A 37 -4.57 3.45 2.84
C LEU A 37 -4.63 4.40 1.65
N TRP A 38 -4.31 5.67 1.84
CA TRP A 38 -4.22 6.63 0.75
C TRP A 38 -3.16 6.23 -0.29
N LYS A 39 -1.96 5.86 0.16
CA LYS A 39 -0.89 5.36 -0.71
C LYS A 39 -1.33 4.11 -1.46
N GLN A 40 -2.00 3.18 -0.79
CA GLN A 40 -2.50 1.96 -1.41
C GLN A 40 -3.58 2.25 -2.46
N TYR A 41 -4.51 3.17 -2.17
CA TYR A 41 -5.53 3.61 -3.12
C TYR A 41 -4.90 4.17 -4.39
N TRP A 42 -3.95 5.11 -4.25
CA TRP A 42 -3.26 5.67 -5.40
C TRP A 42 -2.45 4.63 -6.18
N SER A 43 -1.77 3.71 -5.49
CA SER A 43 -1.06 2.60 -6.12
C SER A 43 -2.00 1.66 -6.88
N TYR A 44 -3.17 1.38 -6.31
CA TYR A 44 -4.21 0.55 -6.90
C TYR A 44 -4.74 1.14 -8.21
N TRP A 45 -5.00 2.44 -8.25
CA TRP A 45 -5.47 3.12 -9.47
C TRP A 45 -4.37 3.36 -10.49
N ARG A 46 -3.10 3.43 -10.06
CA ARG A 46 -1.95 3.58 -10.96
C ARG A 46 -1.52 2.27 -11.62
N ASN A 47 -2.12 1.13 -11.25
CA ASN A 47 -1.96 -0.17 -11.90
C ASN A 47 -3.23 -0.58 -12.68
N PRO A 48 -3.56 0.08 -13.80
CA PRO A 48 -4.77 -0.17 -14.57
C PRO A 48 -4.86 -1.60 -15.12
N GLN A 49 -3.71 -2.24 -15.40
CA GLN A 49 -3.65 -3.60 -15.94
C GLN A 49 -4.26 -4.64 -14.97
N TYR A 50 -3.95 -4.53 -13.67
CA TYR A 50 -4.48 -5.46 -12.66
C TYR A 50 -5.99 -5.33 -12.52
N ASN A 51 -6.51 -4.10 -12.55
CA ASN A 51 -7.95 -3.83 -12.47
C ASN A 51 -8.69 -4.35 -13.70
N ALA A 52 -8.13 -4.14 -14.90
CA ALA A 52 -8.74 -4.61 -16.15
C ALA A 52 -8.87 -6.14 -16.17
N ILE A 53 -7.83 -6.87 -15.76
CA ILE A 53 -7.86 -8.35 -15.68
C ILE A 53 -8.94 -8.80 -14.69
N ARG A 54 -9.06 -8.14 -13.54
CA ARG A 54 -10.09 -8.47 -12.54
C ARG A 54 -11.49 -8.33 -13.11
N PHE A 55 -11.78 -7.20 -13.78
CA PHE A 55 -13.09 -6.98 -14.41
C PHE A 55 -13.37 -7.99 -15.52
N LEU A 56 -12.38 -8.24 -16.40
CA LEU A 56 -12.51 -9.22 -17.48
C LEU A 56 -12.86 -10.62 -16.92
N LEU A 57 -12.11 -11.08 -15.91
CA LEU A 57 -12.35 -12.38 -15.29
C LEU A 57 -13.75 -12.46 -14.66
N THR A 58 -14.19 -11.41 -13.97
CA THR A 58 -15.54 -11.36 -13.40
C THR A 58 -16.63 -11.45 -14.48
N VAL A 59 -16.47 -10.74 -15.60
CA VAL A 59 -17.40 -10.82 -16.73
C VAL A 59 -17.41 -12.23 -17.33
N VAL A 60 -16.24 -12.81 -17.59
CA VAL A 60 -16.12 -14.17 -18.15
C VAL A 60 -16.79 -15.20 -17.25
N ILE A 61 -16.51 -15.17 -15.93
CA ILE A 61 -17.13 -16.08 -14.96
C ILE A 61 -18.65 -15.88 -14.93
N GLY A 62 -19.13 -14.64 -14.94
CA GLY A 62 -20.56 -14.33 -14.99
C GLY A 62 -21.23 -14.89 -16.25
N LEU A 63 -20.60 -14.76 -17.42
CA LEU A 63 -21.09 -15.33 -18.67
C LEU A 63 -21.08 -16.86 -18.67
N LEU A 64 -20.04 -17.48 -18.12
CA LEU A 64 -19.96 -18.94 -17.98
C LEU A 64 -21.09 -19.47 -17.11
N PHE A 65 -21.29 -18.92 -15.91
CA PHE A 65 -22.39 -19.35 -15.06
C PHE A 65 -23.76 -19.01 -15.67
N GLY A 66 -23.91 -17.82 -16.24
CA GLY A 66 -25.14 -17.42 -16.91
C GLY A 66 -25.51 -18.32 -18.08
N SER A 67 -24.52 -18.78 -18.85
CA SER A 67 -24.72 -19.72 -19.96
C SER A 67 -24.99 -21.16 -19.48
N ILE A 68 -24.25 -21.65 -18.48
CA ILE A 68 -24.46 -23.00 -17.91
C ILE A 68 -25.88 -23.13 -17.33
N PHE A 69 -26.34 -22.11 -16.60
CA PHE A 69 -27.66 -22.09 -15.99
C PHE A 69 -28.74 -21.46 -16.90
N TRP A 70 -28.42 -21.22 -18.17
CA TRP A 70 -29.34 -20.60 -19.10
C TRP A 70 -30.58 -21.48 -19.30
N GLY A 71 -31.74 -20.97 -18.93
CA GLY A 71 -33.01 -21.71 -19.08
C GLY A 71 -33.21 -22.87 -18.08
N ALA A 72 -32.33 -23.05 -17.09
CA ALA A 72 -32.47 -24.10 -16.07
C ALA A 72 -33.76 -23.97 -15.24
N GLY A 73 -34.35 -22.77 -15.17
CA GLY A 73 -35.62 -22.50 -14.49
C GLY A 73 -36.90 -22.70 -15.33
N ARG A 74 -36.81 -23.18 -16.58
CA ARG A 74 -37.98 -23.33 -17.48
C ARG A 74 -38.80 -24.63 -17.30
N LYS A 75 -38.61 -25.36 -16.20
CA LYS A 75 -39.42 -26.54 -15.87
C LYS A 75 -40.55 -26.15 -14.91
N THR A 76 -41.74 -25.96 -15.47
CA THR A 76 -43.04 -26.29 -14.84
C THR A 76 -43.50 -27.62 -15.39
#